data_AF-A0A959JBV2-F1
#
_entry.id   AF-A0A959JBV2-F1
#
_cell.length_a   1.000
_cell.length_b   1.000
_cell.length_c   1.000
_cell.angle_alpha   90.00
_cell.angle_beta   90.00
_cell.angle_gamma   90.00
#
_symmetry.space_group_name_H-M   'P 1'
#
loop_
_entity.id
_entity.type
_entity.pdbx_description
1 polymer ?
#
loop_
_entity_poly.entity_id
_entity_poly.type
_entity_poly.pdbx_seq_one_letter_code
_entity_poly.pdbx_strand_id
1 'polypeptide(L)'
;PEGYQLVWSDEFDVDGKPDTANWQFEHGYVRNEEDQWYQEENAWIANGHLIIEARIEDKPNPGYDPASGDWRASRARIKYTSSSIHTRRKQAWQFGRFEMRGKIDTRSGLWPAWWTLGTQGRWPANGEIDIME
;
A
#
# COMPACT_ATOMS: atom_id res chain seq x y z
N PRO A 1 1.26 15.38 -21.49
CA PRO A 1 1.14 16.85 -21.64
C PRO A 1 2.22 17.38 -22.57
N GLU A 2 2.00 18.54 -23.19
CA GLU A 2 3.04 19.20 -24.00
C GLU A 2 4.31 19.40 -23.16
N GLY A 3 5.47 19.03 -23.72
CA GLY A 3 6.75 19.09 -23.04
C GLY A 3 7.08 17.93 -22.09
N TYR A 4 6.21 16.93 -21.94
CA TYR A 4 6.47 15.72 -21.14
C TYR A 4 6.55 14.47 -22.01
N GLN A 5 7.45 13.56 -21.64
CA GLN A 5 7.56 12.20 -22.21
C GLN A 5 7.20 11.17 -21.13
N LEU A 6 6.44 10.14 -21.51
CA LEU A 6 6.17 9.00 -20.63
C LEU A 6 7.47 8.20 -20.43
N VAL A 7 7.86 8.01 -19.17
CA VAL A 7 9.07 7.24 -18.80
C VAL A 7 8.75 5.92 -18.11
N TRP A 8 7.55 5.81 -17.52
CA TRP A 8 7.07 4.61 -16.86
C TRP A 8 5.55 4.70 -16.68
N SER A 9 4.86 3.57 -16.85
CA SER A 9 3.48 3.38 -16.43
C SER A 9 3.21 1.92 -16.11
N ASP A 10 2.14 1.67 -15.36
CA ASP A 10 1.53 0.37 -15.21
C ASP A 10 0.02 0.54 -15.45
N GLU A 11 -0.46 0.02 -16.57
CA GLU A 11 -1.86 0.12 -16.98
C GLU A 11 -2.72 -1.03 -16.41
N PHE A 12 -2.10 -1.99 -15.71
CA PHE A 12 -2.77 -3.14 -15.10
C PHE A 12 -3.61 -3.97 -16.10
N ASP A 13 -3.09 -4.18 -17.31
CA ASP A 13 -3.78 -4.89 -18.40
C ASP A 13 -3.79 -6.44 -18.26
N VAL A 14 -2.94 -6.99 -17.38
CA VAL A 14 -2.80 -8.44 -17.20
C VAL A 14 -3.43 -8.86 -15.89
N ASP A 15 -4.56 -9.57 -15.98
CA ASP A 15 -5.26 -10.14 -14.82
C ASP A 15 -4.33 -11.01 -13.96
N GLY A 16 -4.49 -10.94 -12.64
CA GLY A 16 -3.70 -11.71 -11.69
C GLY A 16 -3.10 -10.85 -10.59
N LYS A 17 -1.81 -11.02 -10.29
CA LYS A 17 -1.11 -10.26 -9.25
C LYS A 17 -0.34 -9.08 -9.87
N PRO A 18 -0.22 -7.95 -9.14
CA PRO A 18 0.73 -6.89 -9.47
C PRO A 18 2.11 -7.44 -9.83
N ASP A 19 2.70 -6.92 -10.91
CA ASP A 19 4.01 -7.38 -11.36
C ASP A 19 5.07 -7.09 -10.29
N THR A 20 5.66 -8.16 -9.76
CA THR A 20 6.72 -8.08 -8.76
C THR A 20 8.00 -7.44 -9.30
N ALA A 21 8.16 -7.21 -10.60
CA ALA A 21 9.23 -6.36 -11.12
C ALA A 21 9.04 -4.89 -10.73
N ASN A 22 7.79 -4.44 -10.59
CA ASN A 22 7.40 -3.05 -10.32
C ASN A 22 6.95 -2.81 -8.87
N TRP A 23 6.27 -3.78 -8.26
CA TRP A 23 5.59 -3.64 -6.98
C TRP A 23 6.08 -4.62 -5.91
N GLN A 24 6.14 -4.16 -4.67
CA GLN A 24 6.38 -4.97 -3.47
C GLN A 24 5.19 -4.78 -2.53
N PHE A 25 4.76 -5.86 -1.86
CA PHE A 25 3.71 -5.82 -0.87
C PHE A 25 4.27 -5.49 0.51
N GLU A 26 3.50 -4.74 1.29
CA GLU A 26 3.68 -4.68 2.74
C GLU A 26 2.94 -5.85 3.42
N HIS A 27 3.44 -6.29 4.56
CA HIS A 27 2.87 -7.41 5.31
C HIS A 27 2.71 -7.05 6.78
N GLY A 28 1.58 -7.44 7.36
CA GLY A 28 1.32 -7.26 8.78
C GLY A 28 0.82 -5.87 9.14
N TYR A 29 0.93 -5.56 10.42
CA TYR A 29 0.71 -4.23 10.94
C TYR A 29 1.93 -3.36 10.69
N VAL A 30 1.80 -2.29 9.90
CA VAL A 30 2.96 -1.54 9.41
C VAL A 30 3.16 -0.22 10.17
N ARG A 31 2.11 0.59 10.30
CA ARG A 31 2.22 2.00 10.70
C ARG A 31 0.99 2.49 11.46
N ASN A 32 1.14 3.66 12.08
CA ASN A 32 0.09 4.49 12.69
C ASN A 32 -0.92 3.81 13.62
N GLU A 33 -0.56 2.66 14.21
CA GLU A 33 -1.50 1.84 15.00
C GLU A 33 -2.79 1.50 14.26
N GLU A 34 -2.71 1.45 12.92
CA GLU A 34 -3.83 1.15 12.04
C GLU A 34 -4.40 -0.26 12.29
N ASP A 35 -5.69 -0.44 11.97
CA ASP A 35 -6.44 -1.64 12.32
C ASP A 35 -6.32 -2.78 11.31
N GLN A 36 -5.95 -2.47 10.07
CA GLN A 36 -5.77 -3.47 9.03
C GLN A 36 -4.42 -4.18 9.13
N TRP A 37 -4.46 -5.47 8.85
CA TRP A 37 -3.30 -6.28 8.55
C TRP A 37 -3.06 -6.29 7.03
N TYR A 38 -1.90 -5.82 6.57
CA TYR A 38 -1.56 -5.84 5.15
C TYR A 38 -1.16 -7.25 4.69
N GLN A 39 -1.69 -7.65 3.53
CA GLN A 39 -1.35 -8.92 2.89
C GLN A 39 -1.62 -8.85 1.37
N GLU A 40 -1.08 -9.82 0.63
CA GLU A 40 -1.12 -9.80 -0.83
C GLU A 40 -2.50 -10.16 -1.38
N GLU A 41 -3.27 -11.00 -0.69
CA GLU A 41 -4.59 -11.52 -1.10
C GLU A 41 -5.64 -10.42 -1.27
N ASN A 42 -5.37 -9.25 -0.71
CA ASN A 42 -6.21 -8.06 -0.79
C ASN A 42 -5.89 -7.17 -2.00
N ALA A 43 -4.93 -7.55 -2.84
CA ALA A 43 -4.63 -6.87 -4.08
C ALA A 43 -4.52 -7.83 -5.27
N TRP A 44 -5.21 -7.45 -6.36
CA TRP A 44 -5.19 -8.19 -7.62
C TRP A 44 -5.54 -7.25 -8.77
N ILE A 45 -5.19 -7.67 -9.98
CA ILE A 45 -5.55 -7.01 -11.22
C ILE A 45 -6.75 -7.75 -11.80
N ALA A 46 -7.80 -7.00 -12.14
CA ALA A 46 -8.95 -7.51 -12.86
C ALA A 46 -9.54 -6.41 -13.75
N ASN A 47 -9.83 -6.76 -15.01
CA ASN A 47 -10.51 -5.87 -15.96
C ASN A 47 -9.77 -4.53 -16.17
N GLY A 48 -8.45 -4.55 -16.31
CA GLY A 48 -7.65 -3.33 -16.56
C GLY A 48 -7.49 -2.41 -15.34
N HIS A 49 -7.70 -2.93 -14.13
CA HIS A 49 -7.60 -2.15 -12.89
C HIS A 49 -6.86 -2.93 -11.82
N LEU A 50 -5.97 -2.25 -11.11
CA LEU A 50 -5.55 -2.67 -9.79
C LEU A 50 -6.70 -2.49 -8.81
N ILE A 51 -7.11 -3.60 -8.17
CA ILE A 51 -8.05 -3.62 -7.07
C ILE A 51 -7.26 -3.78 -5.77
N ILE A 52 -7.46 -2.85 -4.83
CA ILE A 52 -7.06 -2.99 -3.43
C ILE A 52 -8.33 -3.03 -2.61
N GLU A 53 -8.57 -4.15 -1.93
CA GLU A 53 -9.80 -4.39 -1.18
C GLU A 53 -9.53 -4.52 0.31
N ALA A 54 -10.13 -3.64 1.11
CA ALA A 54 -10.21 -3.84 2.54
C ALA A 54 -11.33 -4.85 2.87
N ARG A 55 -11.04 -5.82 3.74
CA ARG A 55 -11.99 -6.86 4.18
C ARG A 55 -12.11 -6.86 5.70
N ILE A 56 -13.31 -7.19 6.18
CA ILE A 56 -13.50 -7.58 7.58
C ILE A 56 -13.23 -9.08 7.66
N GLU A 57 -12.19 -9.47 8.38
CA GLU A 57 -11.76 -10.85 8.55
C GLU A 57 -11.36 -11.06 10.00
N ASP A 58 -11.82 -12.14 10.64
CA ASP A 58 -11.40 -12.48 12.00
C ASP A 58 -10.46 -13.69 11.97
N LYS A 59 -9.15 -13.46 12.16
CA LYS A 59 -8.14 -14.54 12.18
C LYS A 59 -7.04 -14.33 13.23
N PRO A 60 -6.32 -15.39 13.64
CA PRO A 60 -5.27 -15.25 14.65
C PRO A 60 -4.16 -14.34 14.13
N ASN A 61 -3.65 -13.44 14.96
CA ASN A 61 -2.42 -12.72 14.63
C ASN A 61 -1.22 -13.67 14.79
N PRO A 62 -0.48 -14.00 13.72
CA PRO A 62 0.65 -14.93 13.80
C PRO A 62 1.83 -14.36 14.62
N GLY A 63 1.89 -13.04 14.81
CA GLY A 63 2.89 -12.37 15.64
C GLY A 63 2.42 -12.07 17.07
N TYR A 64 1.31 -12.69 17.51
CA TYR A 64 0.78 -12.42 18.85
C TYR A 64 1.76 -12.86 19.95
N ASP A 65 2.10 -11.93 20.83
CA ASP A 65 2.83 -12.17 22.06
C ASP A 65 2.14 -11.40 23.21
N PRO A 66 1.48 -12.10 24.16
CA PRO A 66 0.79 -11.46 25.28
C PRO A 66 1.72 -10.66 26.21
N ALA A 67 3.02 -10.90 26.17
CA ALA A 67 4.00 -10.19 26.97
C ALA A 67 4.61 -8.97 26.24
N SER A 68 4.30 -8.78 24.96
CA SER A 68 4.88 -7.70 24.16
C SER A 68 4.21 -6.36 24.42
N GLY A 69 5.03 -5.32 24.58
CA GLY A 69 4.57 -3.91 24.60
C GLY A 69 4.38 -3.30 23.21
N ASP A 70 4.71 -4.03 22.12
CA ASP A 70 4.49 -3.57 20.75
C ASP A 70 3.00 -3.75 20.39
N TRP A 71 2.35 -2.66 19.98
CA TRP A 71 0.94 -2.65 19.58
C TRP A 71 0.60 -3.66 18.47
N ARG A 72 1.58 -4.04 17.64
CA ARG A 72 1.42 -5.04 16.58
C ARG A 72 1.29 -6.44 17.16
N ALA A 73 2.12 -6.76 18.14
CA ALA A 73 2.22 -8.08 18.74
C ALA A 73 1.24 -8.28 19.91
N SER A 74 0.75 -7.20 20.53
CA SER A 74 -0.23 -7.29 21.62
C SER A 74 -1.67 -7.57 21.15
N ARG A 75 -1.94 -7.46 19.85
CA ARG A 75 -3.24 -7.79 19.25
C ARG A 75 -3.36 -9.30 19.01
N ALA A 76 -4.24 -10.00 19.75
CA ALA A 76 -4.43 -11.44 19.56
C ALA A 76 -5.11 -11.82 18.22
N ARG A 77 -5.87 -10.90 17.64
CA ARG A 77 -6.73 -11.11 16.48
C ARG A 77 -6.53 -10.03 15.44
N ILE A 78 -6.45 -10.44 14.19
CA ILE A 78 -6.62 -9.58 13.02
C ILE A 78 -8.12 -9.47 12.77
N LYS A 79 -8.65 -8.25 12.68
CA LYS A 79 -10.09 -7.97 12.44
C LYS A 79 -10.37 -7.38 11.06
N TYR A 80 -9.34 -6.81 10.44
CA TYR A 80 -9.40 -6.19 9.13
C TYR A 80 -8.15 -6.60 8.34
N THR A 81 -8.32 -6.83 7.04
CA THR A 81 -7.19 -7.00 6.12
C THR A 81 -7.30 -6.03 4.98
N SER A 82 -6.16 -5.65 4.43
CA SER A 82 -6.08 -4.79 3.25
C SER A 82 -4.75 -5.06 2.52
N SER A 83 -4.44 -4.27 1.50
CA SER A 83 -3.13 -4.33 0.84
C SER A 83 -2.50 -2.95 0.77
N SER A 84 -1.17 -2.92 0.84
CA SER A 84 -0.36 -1.77 0.49
C SER A 84 0.75 -2.26 -0.42
N ILE A 85 0.96 -1.59 -1.54
CA ILE A 85 2.03 -1.89 -2.48
C ILE A 85 2.90 -0.66 -2.70
N HIS A 86 4.19 -0.88 -2.92
CA HIS A 86 5.15 0.19 -3.12
C HIS A 86 6.23 -0.18 -4.15
N THR A 87 6.85 0.84 -4.75
CA THR A 87 7.94 0.67 -5.72
C THR A 87 9.33 0.68 -5.10
N ARG A 88 9.45 0.67 -3.77
CA ARG A 88 10.73 0.75 -3.04
C ARG A 88 11.72 -0.30 -3.56
N ARG A 89 12.95 0.14 -3.88
CA ARG A 89 14.03 -0.67 -4.49
C ARG A 89 13.72 -1.24 -5.89
N LYS A 90 12.68 -0.75 -6.56
CA LYS A 90 12.28 -1.16 -7.92
C LYS A 90 12.27 0.03 -8.86
N GLN A 91 11.43 1.01 -8.56
CA GLN A 91 11.27 2.23 -9.33
C GLN A 91 11.35 3.45 -8.39
N ALA A 92 12.11 4.46 -8.80
CA ALA A 92 12.24 5.71 -8.09
C ALA A 92 12.53 6.84 -9.08
N TRP A 93 11.97 8.02 -8.81
CA TRP A 93 12.10 9.17 -9.69
C TRP A 93 12.48 10.41 -8.89
N GLN A 94 13.21 11.30 -9.55
CA GLN A 94 13.46 12.64 -9.06
C GLN A 94 12.86 13.61 -10.07
N PHE A 95 11.90 14.42 -9.62
CA PHE A 95 11.08 15.30 -10.45
C PHE A 95 10.18 14.55 -11.43
N GLY A 96 9.27 15.29 -12.06
CA GLY A 96 8.35 14.78 -13.06
C GLY A 96 6.91 15.10 -12.71
N ARG A 97 6.00 14.44 -13.43
CA ARG A 97 4.57 14.53 -13.25
C ARG A 97 4.03 13.13 -13.01
N PHE A 98 3.33 12.97 -11.89
CA PHE A 98 2.73 11.72 -11.47
C PHE A 98 1.23 11.79 -11.68
N GLU A 99 0.66 10.78 -12.32
CA GLU A 99 -0.78 10.67 -12.54
C GLU A 99 -1.23 9.29 -12.06
N MET A 100 -2.31 9.26 -11.28
CA MET A 100 -3.01 8.04 -10.89
C MET A 100 -4.49 8.27 -11.14
N ARG A 101 -5.14 7.30 -11.76
CA ARG A 101 -6.57 7.30 -11.98
C ARG A 101 -7.19 6.19 -11.16
N GLY A 102 -7.91 6.57 -10.10
CA GLY A 102 -8.54 5.64 -9.18
C GLY A 102 -10.00 5.99 -8.93
N LYS A 103 -10.77 5.00 -8.50
CA LYS A 103 -12.10 5.18 -7.93
C LYS A 103 -12.06 4.73 -6.48
N ILE A 104 -12.54 5.58 -5.59
CA ILE A 104 -12.55 5.32 -4.16
C ILE A 104 -13.98 5.06 -3.70
N ASP A 105 -14.19 3.97 -2.98
CA ASP A 105 -15.43 3.71 -2.23
C ASP A 105 -15.24 4.24 -0.80
N THR A 106 -15.76 5.44 -0.53
CA THR A 106 -15.61 6.10 0.77
C THR A 106 -16.53 5.48 1.80
N ARG A 107 -15.98 4.94 2.88
CA ARG A 107 -16.73 4.41 4.03
C ARG A 107 -16.06 4.82 5.33
N SER A 108 -16.83 4.86 6.42
CA SER A 108 -16.29 5.16 7.75
C SER A 108 -15.14 4.20 8.10
N GLY A 109 -14.00 4.77 8.50
CA GLY A 109 -12.79 4.04 8.88
C GLY A 109 -11.90 3.60 7.73
N LEU A 110 -12.32 3.75 6.46
CA LEU A 110 -11.42 3.53 5.33
C LEU A 110 -10.53 4.76 5.13
N TRP A 111 -9.25 4.52 4.88
CA TRP A 111 -8.24 5.54 4.60
C TRP A 111 -7.38 5.10 3.41
N PRO A 112 -7.88 5.27 2.18
CA PRO A 112 -7.12 4.99 0.96
C PRO A 112 -6.11 6.11 0.73
N ALA A 113 -4.85 5.77 0.48
CA ALA A 113 -3.80 6.77 0.29
C ALA A 113 -2.96 6.48 -0.97
N TRP A 114 -2.52 7.55 -1.62
CA TRP A 114 -1.53 7.52 -2.70
C TRP A 114 -0.48 8.60 -2.41
N TRP A 115 0.71 8.15 -2.04
CA TRP A 115 1.76 9.00 -1.47
C TRP A 115 3.14 8.50 -1.88
N THR A 116 4.17 9.29 -1.61
CA THR A 116 5.58 8.96 -1.91
C THR A 116 6.48 9.24 -0.71
N LEU A 117 7.57 8.47 -0.58
CA LEU A 117 8.64 8.72 0.40
C LEU A 117 9.99 8.87 -0.30
N GLY A 118 10.87 9.67 0.31
CA GLY A 118 12.26 9.74 -0.14
C GLY A 118 13.00 8.41 0.00
N THR A 119 13.92 8.16 -0.94
CA THR A 119 14.64 6.88 -1.08
C THR A 119 15.82 6.71 -0.13
N GLN A 120 16.26 7.77 0.55
CA GLN A 120 17.42 7.78 1.43
C GLN A 120 17.13 8.52 2.73
N GLY A 121 17.73 8.04 3.83
CA GLY A 121 17.54 8.62 5.16
C GLY A 121 16.41 7.96 5.96
N ARG A 122 16.08 8.56 7.10
CA ARG A 122 15.00 8.09 7.98
C ARG A 122 13.81 9.04 7.92
N TRP A 123 12.62 8.51 8.09
CA TRP A 123 11.42 9.33 8.31
C TRP A 123 11.53 10.13 9.62
N PRO A 124 11.06 11.40 9.68
CA PRO A 124 10.46 12.18 8.58
C PRO A 124 11.50 12.93 7.71
N ALA A 125 12.79 12.85 8.04
CA ALA A 125 13.84 13.61 7.37
C ALA A 125 14.08 13.23 5.91
N ASN A 126 13.64 12.05 5.46
CA ASN A 126 13.68 11.65 4.06
C ASN A 126 12.57 12.26 3.20
N GLY A 127 11.58 12.93 3.82
CA GLY A 127 10.48 13.59 3.12
C GLY A 127 9.38 12.64 2.68
N GLU A 128 8.15 13.17 2.68
CA GLU A 128 6.89 12.50 2.32
C GLU A 128 6.04 13.47 1.49
N ILE A 129 5.35 12.96 0.48
CA ILE A 129 4.39 13.73 -0.32
C ILE A 129 3.12 12.91 -0.44
N ASP A 130 2.08 13.34 0.26
CA ASP A 130 0.73 12.78 0.20
C ASP A 130 -0.04 13.43 -0.96
N ILE A 131 -0.26 12.67 -2.03
CA ILE A 131 -0.94 13.17 -3.23
C ILE A 131 -2.46 13.03 -3.07
N MET A 132 -2.90 11.98 -2.38
CA MET A 132 -4.28 11.73 -2.00
C MET A 132 -4.33 10.92 -0.70
N GLU A 133 -5.22 11.33 0.21
CA GLU A 133 -5.63 10.65 1.44
C GLU A 133 -7.14 10.79 1.65
#